data_AF-A0A926CIK9-F1
#
_entry.id   AF-A0A926CIK9-F1
#
_cell.length_a   1.000
_cell.length_b   1.000
_cell.length_c   1.000
_cell.angle_alpha   90.00
_cell.angle_beta   90.00
_cell.angle_gamma   90.00
#
_symmetry.space_group_name_H-M   'P 1'
#
loop_
_entity.id
_entity.type
_entity.pdbx_description
1 polymer ?
#
loop_
_entity_poly.entity_id
_entity_poly.type
_entity_poly.pdbx_seq_one_letter_code
_entity_poly.pdbx_strand_id
1 'polypeptide(L)'
;MTSHQTVVHIISHSHWDREWYLPFEQFRLRLVRLLDQVLDLLEDPRAEFRSFHLDGYVLAIDDYLQIRPEQAERIRRHVAAKRLAIGPWYVLHDAFLTSGEAQLRNLHYGIERASQLGGATMIGYFPDTFGNHSQSAQILQEFGITEAVFGRGIAPVAENNTVRHSDRDDTSASELWWQAPNGDRVFSIFLANWYHNGMELPVDAAAGRTRIAAALANVERFATTPHLLLMNGCDHQPVQTDVGTAIARLNETMPALRFTHSSFSNYLAAVREYEQDWPTAHGELTSARTDGWTTLVNTASARLYLKQANAELQRELERWVEPWAALAWLYGKEHPEAQIRYAWKLLLENHTHDGICGCSVDAVHDEMMTRFDRVRQVADVLSGEALAALVAQVDTADVANKGVPLVVFNPLGWARAGWVQATVDLDDEVALADYALFDAAGTRLAVSVEDQGWIDGFTLPPDRFRVVWRRRRYQLQFRADHVPALGYATFVW
;
A
#
# COMPACT_ATOMS: atom_id res chain seq x y z
N MET A 1 23.16 -10.44 -39.14
CA MET A 1 22.38 -10.67 -37.90
C MET A 1 23.08 -11.77 -37.16
N THR A 2 23.82 -11.43 -36.10
CA THR A 2 24.38 -12.41 -35.18
C THR A 2 23.23 -13.24 -34.62
N SER A 3 23.29 -14.56 -34.80
CA SER A 3 22.33 -15.49 -34.21
C SER A 3 22.49 -15.38 -32.68
N HIS A 4 21.67 -14.54 -32.05
CA HIS A 4 21.61 -14.47 -30.60
C HIS A 4 20.88 -15.72 -30.11
N GLN A 5 21.55 -16.51 -29.28
CA GLN A 5 20.97 -17.66 -28.61
C GLN A 5 19.81 -17.18 -27.69
N THR A 6 18.64 -17.82 -27.77
CA THR A 6 17.50 -17.53 -26.89
C THR A 6 17.89 -17.77 -25.43
N VAL A 7 17.64 -16.79 -24.57
CA VAL A 7 17.94 -16.83 -23.14
C VAL A 7 16.65 -16.99 -22.35
N VAL A 8 16.60 -18.00 -21.49
CA VAL A 8 15.49 -18.24 -20.57
C VAL A 8 15.89 -17.76 -19.18
N HIS A 9 15.28 -16.68 -18.73
CA HIS A 9 15.48 -16.07 -17.42
C HIS A 9 14.55 -16.73 -16.41
N ILE A 10 15.14 -17.39 -15.41
CA ILE A 10 14.40 -18.02 -14.31
C ILE A 10 14.55 -17.14 -13.08
N ILE A 11 13.45 -16.54 -12.63
CA ILE A 11 13.43 -15.68 -11.44
C ILE A 11 12.79 -16.46 -10.30
N SER A 12 13.57 -16.84 -9.30
CA SER A 12 13.03 -17.43 -8.07
C SER A 12 12.35 -16.36 -7.22
N HIS A 13 11.12 -16.63 -6.81
CA HIS A 13 10.34 -15.75 -5.95
C HIS A 13 9.37 -16.57 -5.10
N SER A 14 8.65 -15.89 -4.22
CA SER A 14 7.45 -16.40 -3.57
C SER A 14 6.45 -15.26 -3.55
N HIS A 15 5.25 -15.45 -4.10
CA HIS A 15 4.18 -14.48 -3.91
C HIS A 15 3.67 -14.66 -2.48
N TRP A 16 3.79 -13.64 -1.66
CA TRP A 16 3.64 -13.77 -0.22
C TRP A 16 2.52 -12.88 0.30
N ASP A 17 1.29 -13.38 0.21
CA ASP A 17 0.16 -12.74 0.88
C ASP A 17 0.40 -12.79 2.38
N ARG A 18 0.49 -11.61 2.99
CA ARG A 18 0.83 -11.46 4.40
C ARG A 18 -0.16 -12.20 5.31
N GLU A 19 -1.43 -12.17 4.92
CA GLU A 19 -2.56 -12.78 5.59
C GLU A 19 -3.68 -13.02 4.58
N TRP A 20 -4.25 -14.25 4.55
CA TRP A 20 -5.24 -14.67 3.55
C TRP A 20 -6.13 -15.82 4.07
N TYR A 21 -5.92 -17.05 3.59
CA TYR A 21 -6.68 -18.24 4.01
C TYR A 21 -6.23 -18.82 5.37
N LEU A 22 -5.15 -18.30 5.94
CA LEU A 22 -4.71 -18.55 7.32
C LEU A 22 -4.52 -17.22 8.07
N PRO A 23 -4.63 -17.22 9.42
CA PRO A 23 -4.27 -16.06 10.24
C PRO A 23 -2.82 -15.62 10.03
N PHE A 24 -2.55 -14.32 10.18
CA PHE A 24 -1.24 -13.68 9.97
C PHE A 24 -0.06 -14.46 10.57
N GLU A 25 -0.11 -14.78 11.87
CA GLU A 25 1.00 -15.44 12.56
C GLU A 25 1.33 -16.83 11.98
N GLN A 26 0.37 -17.52 11.35
CA GLN A 26 0.65 -18.78 10.68
C GLN A 26 1.45 -18.59 9.38
N PHE A 27 1.15 -17.54 8.61
CA PHE A 27 1.97 -17.16 7.46
C PHE A 27 3.32 -16.65 7.92
N ARG A 28 3.36 -15.76 8.91
CA ARG A 28 4.60 -15.21 9.45
C ARG A 28 5.63 -16.28 9.85
N LEU A 29 5.21 -17.35 10.52
CA LEU A 29 6.13 -18.45 10.87
C LEU A 29 6.63 -19.23 9.66
N ARG A 30 5.87 -19.28 8.55
CA ARG A 30 6.33 -19.87 7.29
C ARG A 30 7.26 -18.92 6.53
N LEU A 31 7.02 -17.61 6.60
CA LEU A 31 7.90 -16.58 6.06
C LEU A 31 9.29 -16.66 6.70
N VAL A 32 9.36 -16.89 8.02
CA VAL A 32 10.64 -17.13 8.71
C VAL A 32 11.39 -18.31 8.13
N ARG A 33 10.71 -19.44 7.88
CA ARG A 33 11.35 -20.62 7.27
C ARG A 33 11.79 -20.35 5.83
N LEU A 34 10.97 -19.65 5.05
CA LEU A 34 11.30 -19.25 3.68
C LEU A 34 12.57 -18.39 3.66
N LEU A 35 12.63 -17.33 4.45
CA LEU A 35 13.77 -16.41 4.46
C LEU A 35 15.02 -17.04 5.04
N ASP A 36 14.91 -17.89 6.08
CA ASP A 36 16.06 -18.66 6.57
C ASP A 36 16.65 -19.52 5.44
N GLN A 37 15.81 -20.26 4.70
CA GLN A 37 16.26 -21.08 3.57
C GLN A 37 16.82 -20.26 2.40
N VAL A 38 16.20 -19.13 2.05
CA VAL A 38 16.69 -18.24 1.00
C VAL A 38 18.07 -17.69 1.35
N LEU A 39 18.27 -17.23 2.59
CA LEU A 39 19.56 -16.70 3.05
C LEU A 39 20.65 -17.78 3.03
N ASP A 40 20.31 -19.01 3.42
CA ASP A 40 21.23 -20.16 3.36
C ASP A 40 21.60 -20.52 1.91
N LEU A 41 20.63 -20.55 0.99
CA LEU A 41 20.88 -20.81 -0.43
C LEU A 41 21.72 -19.71 -1.09
N LEU A 42 21.50 -18.44 -0.73
CA LEU A 42 22.33 -17.34 -1.21
C LEU A 42 23.78 -17.48 -0.72
N GLU A 43 24.05 -18.18 0.38
CA GLU A 43 25.40 -18.33 0.92
C GLU A 43 26.08 -19.65 0.55
N ASP A 44 25.33 -20.67 0.11
CA ASP A 44 25.91 -21.92 -0.37
C ASP A 44 26.37 -21.80 -1.83
N PRO A 45 27.69 -21.76 -2.11
CA PRO A 45 28.20 -21.68 -3.48
C PRO A 45 27.84 -22.91 -4.33
N ARG A 46 27.49 -24.05 -3.71
CA ARG A 46 27.10 -25.28 -4.41
C ARG A 46 25.66 -25.26 -4.89
N ALA A 47 24.83 -24.36 -4.36
CA ALA A 47 23.42 -24.25 -4.74
C ALA A 47 23.24 -23.60 -6.13
N GLU A 48 24.28 -22.95 -6.66
CA GLU A 48 24.22 -22.12 -7.88
C GLU A 48 23.08 -21.08 -7.85
N PHE A 49 22.69 -20.65 -6.64
CA PHE A 49 21.56 -19.78 -6.39
C PHE A 49 22.00 -18.31 -6.36
N ARG A 50 21.65 -17.57 -7.42
CA ARG A 50 22.11 -16.20 -7.66
C ARG A 50 21.32 -15.16 -6.90
N SER A 51 19.99 -15.21 -7.03
CA SER A 51 19.10 -14.21 -6.45
C SER A 51 17.70 -14.73 -6.14
N PHE A 52 17.01 -14.03 -5.24
CA PHE A 52 15.61 -14.24 -4.91
C PHE A 52 14.85 -12.91 -4.95
N HIS A 53 13.67 -12.90 -5.57
CA HIS A 53 12.76 -11.77 -5.56
C HIS A 53 11.73 -11.94 -4.43
N LEU A 54 11.82 -11.09 -3.41
CA LEU A 54 10.88 -11.07 -2.29
C LEU A 54 9.71 -10.13 -2.61
N ASP A 55 8.96 -10.53 -3.64
CA ASP A 55 7.60 -10.10 -3.94
C ASP A 55 7.35 -8.58 -4.04
N GLY A 56 8.37 -7.77 -4.24
CA GLY A 56 8.21 -6.34 -4.52
C GLY A 56 7.82 -5.46 -3.32
N TYR A 57 7.78 -5.99 -2.08
CA TYR A 57 7.45 -5.20 -0.89
C TYR A 57 8.40 -5.46 0.29
N VAL A 58 8.51 -4.49 1.21
CA VAL A 58 9.48 -4.56 2.33
C VAL A 58 8.90 -5.03 3.65
N LEU A 59 7.58 -4.95 3.87
CA LEU A 59 6.97 -5.33 5.15
C LEU A 59 7.27 -6.79 5.55
N ALA A 60 7.41 -7.71 4.58
CA ALA A 60 7.83 -9.08 4.84
C ALA A 60 9.18 -9.17 5.57
N ILE A 61 10.12 -8.27 5.26
CA ILE A 61 11.41 -8.21 5.95
C ILE A 61 11.23 -7.74 7.39
N ASP A 62 10.36 -6.75 7.62
CA ASP A 62 10.09 -6.25 8.98
C ASP A 62 9.38 -7.31 9.83
N ASP A 63 8.41 -8.04 9.26
CA ASP A 63 7.74 -9.17 9.89
C ASP A 63 8.74 -10.27 10.28
N TYR A 64 9.73 -10.54 9.43
CA TYR A 64 10.84 -11.47 9.70
C TYR A 64 11.78 -10.97 10.79
N LEU A 65 12.26 -9.73 10.69
CA LEU A 65 13.26 -9.16 11.60
C LEU A 65 12.70 -8.91 13.01
N GLN A 66 11.39 -8.78 13.17
CA GLN A 66 10.78 -8.75 14.50
C GLN A 66 10.88 -10.12 15.22
N ILE A 67 11.02 -11.24 14.49
CA ILE A 67 11.29 -12.58 15.06
C ILE A 67 12.80 -12.89 15.09
N ARG A 68 13.52 -12.50 14.04
CA ARG A 68 14.95 -12.79 13.79
C ARG A 68 15.79 -11.51 13.69
N PRO A 69 15.83 -10.65 14.73
CA PRO A 69 16.53 -9.36 14.64
C PRO A 69 18.03 -9.50 14.36
N GLU A 70 18.63 -10.62 14.76
CA GLU A 70 20.04 -10.95 14.52
C GLU A 70 20.40 -11.10 13.04
N GLN A 71 19.41 -11.32 12.15
CA GLN A 71 19.62 -11.53 10.72
C GLN A 71 19.67 -10.22 9.91
N ALA A 72 19.51 -9.06 10.56
CA ALA A 72 19.45 -7.75 9.89
C ALA A 72 20.68 -7.44 9.02
N GLU A 73 21.89 -7.76 9.50
CA GLU A 73 23.12 -7.56 8.72
C GLU A 73 23.24 -8.54 7.55
N ARG A 74 22.77 -9.78 7.73
CA ARG A 74 22.76 -10.80 6.67
C ARG A 74 21.86 -10.35 5.51
N ILE A 75 20.66 -9.87 5.83
CA ILE A 75 19.73 -9.28 4.85
C ILE A 75 20.36 -8.07 4.16
N ARG A 76 20.90 -7.12 4.92
CA ARG A 76 21.49 -5.89 4.34
C ARG A 76 22.56 -6.18 3.31
N ARG A 77 23.42 -7.16 3.59
CA ARG A 77 24.48 -7.60 2.69
C ARG A 77 23.93 -8.15 1.37
N HIS A 78 22.92 -9.02 1.43
CA HIS A 78 22.34 -9.63 0.22
C HIS A 78 21.49 -8.66 -0.59
N VAL A 79 20.80 -7.72 0.06
CA VAL A 79 20.07 -6.63 -0.62
C VAL A 79 21.05 -5.69 -1.32
N ALA A 80 22.10 -5.22 -0.63
CA ALA A 80 23.13 -4.35 -1.22
C ALA A 80 23.87 -5.04 -2.39
N ALA A 81 24.08 -6.36 -2.29
CA ALA A 81 24.64 -7.18 -3.38
C ALA A 81 23.65 -7.48 -4.52
N LYS A 82 22.41 -6.98 -4.45
CA LYS A 82 21.31 -7.24 -5.40
C LYS A 82 20.97 -8.73 -5.57
N ARG A 83 21.21 -9.52 -4.52
CA ARG A 83 20.92 -10.96 -4.46
C ARG A 83 19.58 -11.24 -3.78
N LEU A 84 19.16 -10.38 -2.86
CA LEU A 84 17.79 -10.37 -2.33
C LEU A 84 17.10 -9.10 -2.81
N ALA A 85 16.18 -9.23 -3.77
CA ALA A 85 15.45 -8.10 -4.32
C ALA A 85 14.21 -7.80 -3.46
N ILE A 86 14.14 -6.59 -2.91
CA ILE A 86 13.04 -6.10 -2.06
C ILE A 86 12.51 -4.76 -2.57
N GLY A 87 11.29 -4.39 -2.14
CA GLY A 87 10.66 -3.13 -2.52
C GLY A 87 10.26 -3.06 -4.01
N PRO A 88 9.73 -1.92 -4.48
CA PRO A 88 9.77 -0.60 -3.85
C PRO A 88 8.59 -0.33 -2.91
N TRP A 89 7.58 -1.20 -2.87
CA TRP A 89 6.39 -0.99 -2.05
C TRP A 89 6.67 -1.29 -0.57
N TYR A 90 5.87 -0.70 0.32
CA TYR A 90 5.78 -1.14 1.71
C TYR A 90 4.97 -2.43 1.82
N VAL A 91 3.81 -2.49 1.15
CA VAL A 91 2.92 -3.66 1.00
C VAL A 91 2.46 -3.80 -0.46
N LEU A 92 2.04 -5.01 -0.87
CA LEU A 92 1.30 -5.18 -2.14
C LEU A 92 -0.17 -4.85 -1.96
N HIS A 93 -0.56 -3.65 -2.42
CA HIS A 93 -1.89 -3.10 -2.18
C HIS A 93 -2.92 -3.44 -3.26
N ASP A 94 -4.20 -3.28 -2.90
CA ASP A 94 -5.27 -3.10 -3.89
C ASP A 94 -5.29 -1.63 -4.37
N ALA A 95 -5.26 -1.44 -5.69
CA ALA A 95 -5.14 -0.12 -6.30
C ALA A 95 -6.40 0.75 -6.14
N PHE A 96 -7.59 0.17 -6.02
CA PHE A 96 -8.85 0.92 -6.02
C PHE A 96 -9.44 1.13 -4.61
N LEU A 97 -9.09 0.28 -3.65
CA LEU A 97 -9.63 0.29 -2.29
C LEU A 97 -8.76 1.06 -1.28
N THR A 98 -7.67 1.67 -1.76
CA THR A 98 -6.78 2.56 -1.02
C THR A 98 -6.78 3.95 -1.64
N SER A 99 -6.58 4.99 -0.82
CA SER A 99 -6.54 6.38 -1.32
C SER A 99 -5.30 6.63 -2.17
N GLY A 100 -5.33 7.67 -3.01
CA GLY A 100 -4.15 8.09 -3.76
C GLY A 100 -2.96 8.43 -2.86
N GLU A 101 -3.20 9.14 -1.75
CA GLU A 101 -2.18 9.44 -0.74
C GLU A 101 -1.58 8.17 -0.13
N ALA A 102 -2.42 7.18 0.25
CA ALA A 102 -1.94 5.92 0.79
C ALA A 102 -1.00 5.18 -0.18
N GLN A 103 -1.26 5.26 -1.49
CA GLN A 103 -0.36 4.68 -2.50
C GLN A 103 0.97 5.42 -2.61
N LEU A 104 0.96 6.76 -2.53
CA LEU A 104 2.19 7.55 -2.44
C LEU A 104 2.97 7.18 -1.17
N ARG A 105 2.28 6.99 -0.04
CA ARG A 105 2.90 6.58 1.23
C ARG A 105 3.47 5.17 1.16
N ASN A 106 2.78 4.27 0.47
CA ASN A 106 3.23 2.89 0.25
C ASN A 106 4.59 2.87 -0.48
N LEU A 107 4.75 3.66 -1.56
CA LEU A 107 6.04 3.81 -2.24
C LEU A 107 7.07 4.53 -1.37
N HIS A 108 6.69 5.66 -0.78
CA HIS A 108 7.62 6.47 0.00
C HIS A 108 8.25 5.67 1.14
N TYR A 109 7.44 5.01 1.97
CA TYR A 109 7.94 4.21 3.09
C TYR A 109 8.62 2.92 2.63
N GLY A 110 8.16 2.32 1.53
CA GLY A 110 8.78 1.13 0.96
C GLY A 110 10.20 1.40 0.46
N ILE A 111 10.39 2.46 -0.34
CA ILE A 111 11.68 2.88 -0.88
C ILE A 111 12.62 3.32 0.25
N GLU A 112 12.13 4.11 1.20
CA GLU A 112 12.93 4.54 2.35
C GLU A 112 13.43 3.34 3.16
N ARG A 113 12.52 2.41 3.49
CA ARG A 113 12.87 1.24 4.29
C ARG A 113 13.81 0.29 3.54
N ALA A 114 13.58 0.07 2.24
CA ALA A 114 14.49 -0.69 1.40
C ALA A 114 15.89 -0.05 1.35
N SER A 115 15.98 1.28 1.27
CA SER A 115 17.25 2.03 1.30
C SER A 115 18.05 1.77 2.59
N GLN A 116 17.38 1.74 3.75
CA GLN A 116 17.99 1.38 5.05
C GLN A 116 18.51 -0.06 5.09
N LEU A 117 17.97 -0.93 4.23
CA LEU A 117 18.32 -2.33 4.10
C LEU A 117 19.30 -2.59 2.94
N GLY A 118 19.79 -1.57 2.23
CA GLY A 118 20.79 -1.72 1.16
C GLY A 118 20.32 -1.35 -0.24
N GLY A 119 19.04 -1.01 -0.42
CA GLY A 119 18.49 -0.52 -1.68
C GLY A 119 17.15 -1.15 -2.06
N ALA A 120 16.38 -0.44 -2.88
CA ALA A 120 15.13 -0.94 -3.47
C ALA A 120 15.36 -1.48 -4.89
N THR A 121 14.59 -2.50 -5.26
CA THR A 121 14.39 -2.84 -6.67
C THR A 121 13.32 -1.91 -7.23
N MET A 122 13.72 -0.91 -8.02
CA MET A 122 12.83 0.15 -8.51
C MET A 122 11.95 -0.32 -9.68
N ILE A 123 11.04 -1.26 -9.41
CA ILE A 123 10.10 -1.84 -10.38
C ILE A 123 8.70 -1.80 -9.76
N GLY A 124 7.73 -1.22 -10.45
CA GLY A 124 6.34 -1.25 -10.04
C GLY A 124 5.81 -2.68 -10.11
N TYR A 125 5.56 -3.31 -8.97
CA TYR A 125 5.20 -4.73 -8.90
C TYR A 125 3.73 -4.93 -8.53
N PHE A 126 2.94 -5.48 -9.44
CA PHE A 126 1.49 -5.71 -9.34
C PHE A 126 1.11 -7.13 -9.81
N PRO A 127 1.73 -8.18 -9.26
CA PRO A 127 1.57 -9.55 -9.78
C PRO A 127 0.11 -10.01 -9.73
N ASP A 128 -0.60 -9.67 -8.66
CA ASP A 128 -1.97 -10.13 -8.40
C ASP A 128 -2.98 -9.00 -8.10
N THR A 129 -2.63 -7.73 -8.32
CA THR A 129 -3.54 -6.61 -8.04
C THR A 129 -4.84 -6.74 -8.86
N PHE A 130 -6.01 -6.61 -8.19
CA PHE A 130 -7.34 -6.80 -8.79
C PHE A 130 -7.79 -5.61 -9.65
N GLY A 131 -7.01 -5.39 -10.70
CA GLY A 131 -7.10 -4.25 -11.59
C GLY A 131 -6.21 -3.08 -11.12
N ASN A 132 -5.72 -2.31 -12.07
CA ASN A 132 -4.85 -1.17 -11.80
C ASN A 132 -5.49 0.14 -12.31
N HIS A 133 -5.43 1.20 -11.52
CA HIS A 133 -6.04 2.48 -11.90
C HIS A 133 -5.21 3.22 -12.95
N SER A 134 -5.84 4.17 -13.63
CA SER A 134 -5.24 4.87 -14.77
C SER A 134 -3.97 5.69 -14.47
N GLN A 135 -3.80 6.12 -13.21
CA GLN A 135 -2.66 6.96 -12.80
C GLN A 135 -1.42 6.18 -12.35
N SER A 136 -1.43 4.84 -12.37
CA SER A 136 -0.31 4.08 -11.79
C SER A 136 1.01 4.34 -12.50
N ALA A 137 1.03 4.49 -13.84
CA ALA A 137 2.25 4.84 -14.58
C ALA A 137 2.79 6.23 -14.21
N GLN A 138 1.91 7.23 -14.03
CA GLN A 138 2.30 8.56 -13.55
C GLN A 138 2.92 8.47 -12.16
N ILE A 139 2.24 7.83 -11.21
CA ILE A 139 2.73 7.69 -9.84
C ILE A 139 4.10 7.01 -9.81
N LEU A 140 4.29 5.92 -10.55
CA LEU A 140 5.59 5.24 -10.63
C LEU A 140 6.69 6.19 -11.14
N GLN A 141 6.43 6.94 -12.21
CA GLN A 141 7.41 7.89 -12.75
C GLN A 141 7.77 9.01 -11.78
N GLU A 142 6.82 9.51 -10.98
CA GLU A 142 7.09 10.52 -9.94
C GLU A 142 8.07 10.01 -8.86
N PHE A 143 8.15 8.68 -8.66
CA PHE A 143 9.16 8.03 -7.80
C PHE A 143 10.41 7.57 -8.56
N GLY A 144 10.56 7.93 -9.83
CA GLY A 144 11.69 7.52 -10.68
C GLY A 144 11.65 6.05 -11.10
N ILE A 145 10.48 5.39 -11.01
CA ILE A 145 10.27 4.01 -11.45
C ILE A 145 9.80 4.03 -12.91
N THR A 146 10.61 3.45 -13.80
CA THR A 146 10.34 3.43 -15.25
C THR A 146 9.85 2.09 -15.77
N GLU A 147 9.82 1.09 -14.90
CA GLU A 147 9.52 -0.30 -15.24
C GLU A 147 8.44 -0.86 -14.32
N ALA A 148 7.56 -1.71 -14.85
CA ALA A 148 6.53 -2.39 -14.06
C ALA A 148 6.33 -3.84 -14.48
N VAL A 149 5.75 -4.63 -13.59
CA VAL A 149 5.33 -6.01 -13.83
C VAL A 149 3.92 -6.15 -13.30
N PHE A 150 2.99 -6.69 -14.09
CA PHE A 150 1.63 -6.95 -13.64
C PHE A 150 1.08 -8.24 -14.23
N GLY A 151 0.16 -8.89 -13.50
CA GLY A 151 -0.45 -10.14 -13.94
C GLY A 151 -1.90 -10.03 -14.43
N ARG A 152 -2.61 -8.96 -14.07
CA ARG A 152 -4.05 -8.79 -14.38
C ARG A 152 -4.32 -7.51 -15.15
N GLY A 153 -5.45 -7.49 -15.87
CA GLY A 153 -6.03 -6.27 -16.43
C GLY A 153 -6.04 -6.16 -17.96
N ILE A 154 -5.27 -7.00 -18.67
CA ILE A 154 -5.17 -7.02 -20.15
C ILE A 154 -5.80 -8.30 -20.71
N ALA A 155 -6.66 -8.16 -21.73
CA ALA A 155 -7.20 -9.18 -22.66
C ALA A 155 -7.82 -10.47 -22.03
N PRO A 156 -8.63 -11.28 -22.75
CA PRO A 156 -9.33 -12.42 -22.16
C PRO A 156 -8.38 -13.59 -21.84
N VAL A 157 -7.80 -13.50 -20.66
CA VAL A 157 -7.10 -14.58 -19.98
C VAL A 157 -8.12 -15.45 -19.22
N ALA A 158 -7.95 -16.78 -19.20
CA ALA A 158 -8.85 -17.74 -18.55
C ALA A 158 -8.79 -17.62 -17.01
N GLU A 159 -9.52 -18.48 -16.30
CA GLU A 159 -9.57 -18.54 -14.83
C GLU A 159 -8.19 -18.65 -14.13
N ASN A 160 -7.15 -19.11 -14.83
CA ASN A 160 -5.74 -19.17 -14.39
C ASN A 160 -4.81 -18.25 -15.20
N ASN A 161 -5.38 -17.23 -15.82
CA ASN A 161 -4.76 -16.33 -16.77
C ASN A 161 -4.18 -16.94 -18.07
N THR A 162 -4.63 -18.13 -18.51
CA THR A 162 -4.30 -18.65 -19.85
C THR A 162 -5.19 -18.06 -20.94
N VAL A 163 -4.64 -17.39 -21.96
CA VAL A 163 -5.46 -16.74 -23.02
C VAL A 163 -6.44 -17.73 -23.68
N ARG A 164 -7.76 -17.44 -23.61
CA ARG A 164 -8.85 -18.33 -24.10
C ARG A 164 -9.00 -18.37 -25.64
N HIS A 165 -8.41 -17.42 -26.38
CA HIS A 165 -8.61 -17.28 -27.82
C HIS A 165 -7.29 -17.18 -28.63
N SER A 166 -7.34 -17.63 -29.88
CA SER A 166 -6.25 -17.60 -30.87
C SER A 166 -6.04 -16.25 -31.54
N ASP A 167 -6.95 -15.30 -31.35
CA ASP A 167 -6.90 -14.01 -32.01
C ASP A 167 -6.01 -13.09 -31.18
N ARG A 168 -4.76 -12.91 -31.63
CA ARG A 168 -3.88 -11.85 -31.11
C ARG A 168 -4.56 -10.51 -31.37
N ASP A 169 -5.01 -9.84 -30.32
CA ASP A 169 -5.19 -8.38 -30.32
C ASP A 169 -3.79 -7.73 -30.18
N ASP A 170 -3.62 -6.50 -30.65
CA ASP A 170 -2.33 -5.78 -30.65
C ASP A 170 -1.71 -5.63 -29.25
N THR A 171 -2.50 -5.78 -28.18
CA THR A 171 -2.03 -5.75 -26.77
C THR A 171 -1.66 -7.12 -26.19
N SER A 172 -1.53 -8.16 -27.01
CA SER A 172 -1.28 -9.53 -26.54
C SER A 172 0.20 -9.82 -26.26
N ALA A 173 1.11 -8.85 -26.43
CA ALA A 173 2.52 -9.02 -26.12
C ALA A 173 2.78 -9.07 -24.60
N SER A 174 3.79 -9.83 -24.17
CA SER A 174 4.24 -9.79 -22.77
C SER A 174 5.01 -8.51 -22.45
N GLU A 175 5.62 -7.86 -23.44
CA GLU A 175 6.28 -6.56 -23.31
C GLU A 175 5.42 -5.46 -23.93
N LEU A 176 5.11 -4.42 -23.15
CA LEU A 176 4.27 -3.30 -23.60
C LEU A 176 4.64 -1.99 -22.88
N TRP A 177 4.20 -0.86 -23.43
CA TRP A 177 4.14 0.40 -22.70
C TRP A 177 2.83 0.50 -21.94
N TRP A 178 2.86 0.92 -20.67
CA TRP A 178 1.65 1.32 -19.94
C TRP A 178 1.66 2.83 -19.76
N GLN A 179 0.67 3.52 -20.36
CA GLN A 179 0.59 4.97 -20.40
C GLN A 179 -0.58 5.51 -19.57
N ALA A 180 -0.28 6.45 -18.67
CA ALA A 180 -1.25 7.21 -17.90
C ALA A 180 -1.93 8.33 -18.73
N PRO A 181 -3.10 8.84 -18.31
CA PRO A 181 -3.81 9.91 -19.01
C PRO A 181 -3.00 11.20 -19.24
N ASN A 182 -1.99 11.49 -18.41
CA ASN A 182 -1.12 12.67 -18.57
C ASN A 182 -0.02 12.48 -19.64
N GLY A 183 0.13 11.27 -20.18
CA GLY A 183 1.12 10.93 -21.20
C GLY A 183 2.35 10.19 -20.66
N ASP A 184 2.56 10.15 -19.34
CA ASP A 184 3.64 9.38 -18.71
C ASP A 184 3.47 7.90 -18.98
N ARG A 185 4.58 7.18 -19.19
CA ARG A 185 4.55 5.76 -19.51
C ARG A 185 5.68 4.97 -18.87
N VAL A 186 5.37 3.78 -18.39
CA VAL A 186 6.35 2.82 -17.88
C VAL A 186 6.45 1.62 -18.82
N PHE A 187 7.66 1.08 -18.98
CA PHE A 187 7.86 -0.16 -19.71
C PHE A 187 7.42 -1.33 -18.83
N SER A 188 6.52 -2.16 -19.33
CA SER A 188 5.84 -3.15 -18.50
C SER A 188 5.96 -4.55 -19.04
N ILE A 189 6.09 -5.50 -18.11
CA ILE A 189 5.97 -6.92 -18.37
C ILE A 189 4.59 -7.39 -17.89
N PHE A 190 3.76 -7.80 -18.84
CA PHE A 190 2.55 -8.54 -18.57
C PHE A 190 2.88 -10.03 -18.38
N LEU A 191 2.52 -10.58 -17.22
CA LEU A 191 2.70 -12.00 -16.91
C LEU A 191 1.63 -12.85 -17.62
N ALA A 192 1.72 -12.92 -18.95
CA ALA A 192 0.74 -13.58 -19.82
C ALA A 192 0.55 -15.10 -19.56
N ASN A 193 1.48 -15.72 -18.82
CA ASN A 193 1.40 -17.11 -18.39
C ASN A 193 1.37 -17.24 -16.85
N TRP A 194 0.97 -16.17 -16.17
CA TRP A 194 0.96 -16.02 -14.72
C TRP A 194 2.35 -16.09 -14.06
N TYR A 195 2.44 -15.71 -12.79
CA TYR A 195 3.69 -15.70 -12.03
C TYR A 195 4.13 -17.10 -11.55
N HIS A 196 3.56 -18.18 -12.09
CA HIS A 196 3.94 -19.56 -11.71
C HIS A 196 4.37 -20.43 -12.90
N ASN A 197 4.52 -19.85 -14.09
CA ASN A 197 4.86 -20.60 -15.30
C ASN A 197 6.20 -21.37 -15.22
N GLY A 198 7.08 -21.01 -14.28
CA GLY A 198 8.34 -21.67 -14.00
C GLY A 198 8.42 -22.34 -12.61
N MET A 199 7.32 -22.50 -11.88
CA MET A 199 7.33 -23.10 -10.55
C MET A 199 7.83 -24.56 -10.60
N GLU A 200 8.50 -25.02 -9.54
CA GLU A 200 8.91 -26.41 -9.32
C GLU A 200 9.59 -27.05 -10.55
N LEU A 201 10.73 -26.49 -10.96
CA LEU A 201 11.49 -27.00 -12.10
C LEU A 201 11.96 -28.43 -11.85
N PRO A 202 11.64 -29.41 -12.71
CA PRO A 202 12.08 -30.78 -12.50
C PRO A 202 13.60 -30.92 -12.62
N VAL A 203 14.21 -31.65 -11.68
CA VAL A 203 15.63 -32.07 -11.77
C VAL A 203 15.83 -33.29 -12.66
N ASP A 204 14.77 -34.07 -12.91
CA ASP A 204 14.82 -35.15 -13.90
C ASP A 204 14.91 -34.57 -15.31
N ALA A 205 15.88 -35.05 -16.08
CA ALA A 205 16.20 -34.53 -17.41
C ALA A 205 15.03 -34.65 -18.41
N ALA A 206 14.34 -35.79 -18.42
CA ALA A 206 13.26 -36.04 -19.38
C ALA A 206 11.98 -35.29 -19.00
N ALA A 207 11.63 -35.29 -17.71
CA ALA A 207 10.51 -34.54 -17.18
C ALA A 207 10.72 -33.02 -17.35
N GLY A 208 11.93 -32.53 -17.04
CA GLY A 208 12.34 -31.14 -17.17
C GLY A 208 12.20 -30.66 -18.62
N ARG A 209 12.80 -31.38 -19.58
CA ARG A 209 12.69 -31.05 -21.00
C ARG A 209 11.24 -31.01 -21.46
N THR A 210 10.42 -32.00 -21.07
CA THR A 210 9.01 -32.08 -21.51
C THR A 210 8.18 -30.93 -20.96
N ARG A 211 8.26 -30.67 -19.64
CA ARG A 211 7.52 -29.58 -18.99
C ARG A 211 7.95 -28.22 -19.51
N ILE A 212 9.25 -27.98 -19.63
CA ILE A 212 9.79 -26.68 -20.02
C ILE A 212 9.58 -26.40 -21.51
N ALA A 213 9.65 -27.40 -22.39
CA ALA A 213 9.25 -27.21 -23.79
C ALA A 213 7.78 -26.74 -23.91
N ALA A 214 6.88 -27.32 -23.11
CA ALA A 214 5.47 -26.90 -23.09
C ALA A 214 5.30 -25.48 -22.52
N ALA A 215 6.00 -25.14 -21.43
CA ALA A 215 5.97 -23.80 -20.85
C ALA A 215 6.52 -22.73 -21.82
N LEU A 216 7.66 -23.00 -22.46
CA LEU A 216 8.28 -22.08 -23.41
C LEU A 216 7.43 -21.88 -24.66
N ALA A 217 6.76 -22.92 -25.16
CA ALA A 217 5.82 -22.77 -26.27
C ALA A 217 4.68 -21.78 -25.94
N ASN A 218 4.28 -21.67 -24.67
CA ASN A 218 3.30 -20.67 -24.25
C ASN A 218 3.91 -19.28 -24.03
N VAL A 219 5.15 -19.19 -23.55
CA VAL A 219 5.86 -17.90 -23.37
C VAL A 219 6.18 -17.27 -24.73
N GLU A 220 6.64 -18.05 -25.70
CA GLU A 220 6.97 -17.61 -27.06
C GLU A 220 5.75 -17.07 -27.84
N ARG A 221 4.52 -17.41 -27.43
CA ARG A 221 3.30 -16.84 -28.02
C ARG A 221 3.15 -15.34 -27.76
N PHE A 222 3.80 -14.81 -26.72
CA PHE A 222 3.64 -13.43 -26.28
C PHE A 222 4.94 -12.64 -26.26
N ALA A 223 6.08 -13.33 -26.14
CA ALA A 223 7.41 -12.70 -26.15
C ALA A 223 7.70 -11.98 -27.49
N THR A 224 8.26 -10.79 -27.38
CA THR A 224 8.71 -9.94 -28.49
C THR A 224 10.22 -9.99 -28.71
N THR A 225 10.96 -10.61 -27.78
CA THR A 225 12.43 -10.71 -27.80
C THR A 225 12.87 -12.17 -27.58
N PRO A 226 14.14 -12.53 -27.87
CA PRO A 226 14.68 -13.85 -27.53
C PRO A 226 14.98 -14.03 -26.02
N HIS A 227 14.53 -13.10 -25.17
CA HIS A 227 14.61 -13.23 -23.71
C HIS A 227 13.25 -13.69 -23.17
N LEU A 228 13.19 -14.95 -22.75
CA LEU A 228 11.97 -15.59 -22.25
C LEU A 228 11.98 -15.59 -20.71
N LEU A 229 10.81 -15.38 -20.09
CA LEU A 229 10.66 -15.31 -18.64
C LEU A 229 9.96 -16.54 -18.06
N LEU A 230 10.58 -17.16 -17.07
CA LEU A 230 10.00 -18.18 -16.21
C LEU A 230 10.03 -17.72 -14.75
N MET A 231 8.85 -17.56 -14.17
CA MET A 231 8.63 -17.20 -12.77
C MET A 231 8.63 -18.47 -11.92
N ASN A 232 9.71 -18.68 -11.17
CA ASN A 232 9.95 -19.85 -10.33
C ASN A 232 9.45 -19.58 -8.90
N GLY A 233 8.13 -19.60 -8.76
CA GLY A 233 7.42 -19.34 -7.51
C GLY A 233 5.92 -19.43 -7.72
N CYS A 234 5.17 -19.27 -6.64
CA CYS A 234 3.71 -19.17 -6.60
C CYS A 234 3.32 -18.62 -5.22
N ASP A 235 2.02 -18.60 -4.93
CA ASP A 235 1.46 -18.21 -3.62
C ASP A 235 2.03 -19.07 -2.51
N HIS A 236 2.68 -18.43 -1.53
CA HIS A 236 3.35 -19.03 -0.37
C HIS A 236 4.33 -20.16 -0.70
N GLN A 237 4.83 -20.22 -1.94
CA GLN A 237 5.70 -21.29 -2.41
C GLN A 237 7.02 -21.28 -1.62
N PRO A 238 7.45 -22.40 -1.03
CA PRO A 238 8.80 -22.54 -0.49
C PRO A 238 9.85 -22.33 -1.58
N VAL A 239 11.02 -21.79 -1.23
CA VAL A 239 12.11 -21.64 -2.19
C VAL A 239 12.53 -23.00 -2.75
N GLN A 240 12.66 -23.11 -4.08
CA GLN A 240 13.15 -24.31 -4.72
C GLN A 240 14.66 -24.47 -4.45
N THR A 241 15.01 -25.33 -3.51
CA THR A 241 16.40 -25.52 -3.04
C THR A 241 17.33 -26.16 -4.09
N ASP A 242 16.79 -26.85 -5.10
CA ASP A 242 17.53 -27.54 -6.15
C ASP A 242 17.43 -26.84 -7.52
N VAL A 243 17.01 -25.57 -7.56
CA VAL A 243 16.82 -24.81 -8.82
C VAL A 243 18.10 -24.71 -9.64
N GLY A 244 19.28 -24.60 -9.02
CA GLY A 244 20.57 -24.61 -9.71
C GLY A 244 20.80 -25.93 -10.45
N THR A 245 20.53 -27.06 -9.80
CA THR A 245 20.58 -28.39 -10.42
C THR A 245 19.60 -28.49 -11.58
N ALA A 246 18.36 -28.05 -11.41
CA ALA A 246 17.35 -28.07 -12.48
C ALA A 246 17.80 -27.24 -13.69
N ILE A 247 18.36 -26.04 -13.47
CA ILE A 247 18.89 -25.18 -14.52
C ILE A 247 20.06 -25.83 -15.25
N ALA A 248 21.00 -26.45 -14.53
CA ALA A 248 22.11 -27.17 -15.13
C ALA A 248 21.62 -28.30 -16.04
N ARG A 249 20.64 -29.10 -15.59
CA ARG A 249 20.02 -30.18 -16.38
C ARG A 249 19.28 -29.67 -17.61
N LEU A 250 18.61 -28.54 -17.52
CA LEU A 250 17.96 -27.91 -18.68
C LEU A 250 18.99 -27.45 -19.72
N ASN A 251 20.10 -26.83 -19.28
CA ASN A 251 21.20 -26.47 -20.18
C ASN A 251 21.86 -27.68 -20.85
N GLU A 252 21.99 -28.82 -20.15
CA GLU A 252 22.49 -30.07 -20.72
C GLU A 252 21.55 -30.67 -21.77
N THR A 253 20.24 -30.66 -21.51
CA THR A 253 19.23 -31.34 -22.33
C THR A 253 18.65 -30.51 -23.46
N MET A 254 18.77 -29.18 -23.38
CA MET A 254 18.24 -28.22 -24.35
C MET A 254 19.31 -27.20 -24.77
N PRO A 255 20.44 -27.62 -25.37
CA PRO A 255 21.61 -26.77 -25.62
C PRO A 255 21.39 -25.63 -26.62
N ALA A 256 20.28 -25.65 -27.37
CA ALA A 256 19.88 -24.55 -28.24
C ALA A 256 19.43 -23.31 -27.46
N LEU A 257 19.07 -23.46 -26.18
CA LEU A 257 18.65 -22.41 -25.28
C LEU A 257 19.70 -22.19 -24.19
N ARG A 258 19.72 -21.00 -23.60
CA ARG A 258 20.53 -20.69 -22.43
C ARG A 258 19.61 -20.42 -21.23
N PHE A 259 19.57 -21.35 -20.28
CA PHE A 259 18.85 -21.16 -19.02
C PHE A 259 19.76 -20.46 -18.01
N THR A 260 19.27 -19.40 -17.38
CA THR A 260 20.00 -18.66 -16.36
C THR A 260 19.11 -18.39 -15.15
N HIS A 261 19.64 -18.59 -13.95
CA HIS A 261 19.05 -18.02 -12.76
C HIS A 261 19.24 -16.50 -12.83
N SER A 262 18.14 -15.76 -12.78
CA SER A 262 18.09 -14.33 -13.10
C SER A 262 17.38 -13.55 -11.99
N SER A 263 17.40 -12.23 -12.15
CA SER A 263 16.55 -11.28 -11.44
C SER A 263 15.75 -10.47 -12.47
N PHE A 264 14.75 -9.72 -12.00
CA PHE A 264 14.00 -8.80 -12.86
C PHE A 264 14.90 -7.73 -13.46
N SER A 265 15.81 -7.14 -12.67
CA SER A 265 16.75 -6.13 -13.18
C SER A 265 17.59 -6.65 -14.35
N ASN A 266 18.06 -7.90 -14.29
CA ASN A 266 18.83 -8.50 -15.39
C ASN A 266 17.96 -8.83 -16.60
N TYR A 267 16.72 -9.30 -16.37
CA TYR A 267 15.79 -9.62 -17.44
C TYR A 267 15.34 -8.35 -18.18
N LEU A 268 14.89 -7.34 -17.45
CA LEU A 268 14.44 -6.06 -18.01
C LEU A 268 15.57 -5.37 -18.77
N ALA A 269 16.78 -5.31 -18.20
CA ALA A 269 17.94 -4.75 -18.91
C ALA A 269 18.18 -5.45 -20.26
N ALA A 270 18.12 -6.78 -20.29
CA ALA A 270 18.35 -7.56 -21.51
C ALA A 270 17.23 -7.37 -22.55
N VAL A 271 15.97 -7.33 -22.13
CA VAL A 271 14.82 -7.06 -23.02
C VAL A 271 14.91 -5.65 -23.60
N ARG A 272 15.29 -4.67 -22.78
CA ARG A 272 15.38 -3.26 -23.16
C ARG A 272 16.45 -2.97 -24.23
N GLU A 273 17.45 -3.83 -24.39
CA GLU A 273 18.46 -3.71 -25.47
C GLU A 273 17.86 -3.81 -26.88
N TYR A 274 16.66 -4.40 -27.04
CA TYR A 274 16.03 -4.59 -28.34
C TYR A 274 15.26 -3.37 -28.86
N GLU A 275 15.06 -2.33 -28.03
CA GLU A 275 14.41 -1.05 -28.37
C GLU A 275 13.33 -1.15 -29.46
N GLN A 276 12.26 -1.90 -29.18
CA GLN A 276 11.17 -2.13 -30.13
C GLN A 276 10.02 -1.13 -29.94
N ASP A 277 9.19 -0.97 -30.96
CA ASP A 277 7.92 -0.26 -30.84
C ASP A 277 6.86 -1.20 -30.25
N TRP A 278 6.91 -1.36 -28.92
CA TRP A 278 5.99 -2.20 -28.18
C TRP A 278 4.57 -1.60 -28.15
N PRO A 279 3.51 -2.44 -28.12
CA PRO A 279 2.15 -1.95 -28.01
C PRO A 279 1.96 -1.13 -26.72
N THR A 280 0.98 -0.21 -26.73
CA THR A 280 0.69 0.64 -25.57
C THR A 280 -0.69 0.30 -25.00
N ALA A 281 -0.73 -0.04 -23.70
CA ALA A 281 -1.95 -0.07 -22.90
C ALA A 281 -2.18 1.30 -22.28
N HIS A 282 -3.41 1.83 -22.40
CA HIS A 282 -3.76 3.17 -21.97
C HIS A 282 -4.70 3.14 -20.76
N GLY A 283 -4.40 3.95 -19.75
CA GLY A 283 -5.27 4.17 -18.61
C GLY A 283 -5.35 2.96 -17.69
N GLU A 284 -6.57 2.65 -17.24
CA GLU A 284 -6.80 1.59 -16.25
C GLU A 284 -6.73 0.19 -16.87
N LEU A 285 -6.20 -0.77 -16.11
CA LEU A 285 -6.09 -2.18 -16.51
C LEU A 285 -7.05 -3.00 -15.63
N THR A 286 -8.33 -3.00 -15.99
CA THR A 286 -9.45 -3.53 -15.16
C THR A 286 -10.07 -4.80 -15.71
N SER A 287 -9.41 -5.48 -16.66
CA SER A 287 -9.95 -6.66 -17.32
C SER A 287 -11.26 -6.37 -18.07
N ALA A 288 -11.42 -5.14 -18.58
CA ALA A 288 -12.62 -4.67 -19.27
C ALA A 288 -12.99 -5.48 -20.54
N ARG A 289 -12.03 -6.23 -21.11
CA ARG A 289 -12.19 -7.08 -22.29
C ARG A 289 -12.19 -8.58 -21.95
N THR A 290 -12.80 -8.96 -20.83
CA THR A 290 -13.01 -10.37 -20.44
C THR A 290 -14.50 -10.70 -20.36
N ASP A 291 -14.86 -11.91 -19.93
CA ASP A 291 -16.26 -12.29 -19.68
C ASP A 291 -16.86 -11.61 -18.43
N GLY A 292 -16.04 -10.90 -17.65
CA GLY A 292 -16.43 -10.14 -16.47
C GLY A 292 -16.53 -10.95 -15.18
N TRP A 293 -16.50 -12.29 -15.22
CA TRP A 293 -16.79 -13.15 -14.06
C TRP A 293 -15.68 -13.18 -13.01
N THR A 294 -14.42 -13.09 -13.45
CA THR A 294 -13.22 -13.21 -12.60
C THR A 294 -12.49 -11.89 -12.41
N THR A 295 -13.18 -10.75 -12.60
CA THR A 295 -12.62 -9.41 -12.36
C THR A 295 -12.32 -9.14 -10.89
N LEU A 296 -12.98 -9.89 -9.99
CA LEU A 296 -12.90 -9.73 -8.53
C LEU A 296 -13.37 -8.35 -8.01
N VAL A 297 -14.04 -7.55 -8.85
CA VAL A 297 -14.53 -6.21 -8.49
C VAL A 297 -15.49 -6.21 -7.29
N ASN A 298 -16.18 -7.33 -7.04
CA ASN A 298 -17.10 -7.44 -5.90
C ASN A 298 -16.41 -7.41 -4.53
N THR A 299 -15.08 -7.58 -4.46
CA THR A 299 -14.29 -7.34 -3.24
C THR A 299 -14.47 -5.92 -2.69
N ALA A 300 -14.82 -4.95 -3.54
CA ALA A 300 -15.19 -3.60 -3.11
C ALA A 300 -16.38 -3.56 -2.14
N SER A 301 -17.26 -4.56 -2.19
CA SER A 301 -18.44 -4.69 -1.33
C SER A 301 -18.31 -5.73 -0.21
N ALA A 302 -17.26 -6.56 -0.26
CA ALA A 302 -17.01 -7.56 0.78
C ALA A 302 -16.58 -6.88 2.09
N ARG A 303 -17.24 -7.25 3.20
CA ARG A 303 -16.92 -6.75 4.55
C ARG A 303 -16.83 -5.21 4.60
N LEU A 304 -17.91 -4.54 4.18
CA LEU A 304 -17.97 -3.08 4.00
C LEU A 304 -17.43 -2.28 5.20
N TYR A 305 -17.56 -2.81 6.43
CA TYR A 305 -17.01 -2.19 7.64
C TYR A 305 -15.50 -1.92 7.55
N LEU A 306 -14.73 -2.76 6.85
CA LEU A 306 -13.29 -2.55 6.61
C LEU A 306 -13.06 -1.32 5.74
N LYS A 307 -13.84 -1.17 4.67
CA LYS A 307 -13.75 -0.03 3.74
C LYS A 307 -14.20 1.27 4.42
N GLN A 308 -15.22 1.20 5.27
CA GLN A 308 -15.66 2.33 6.07
C GLN A 308 -14.58 2.80 7.05
N ALA A 309 -13.98 1.87 7.82
CA ALA A 309 -12.87 2.17 8.72
C ALA A 309 -11.65 2.72 7.96
N ASN A 310 -11.31 2.12 6.81
CA ASN A 310 -10.21 2.61 5.98
C ASN A 310 -10.46 4.02 5.44
N ALA A 311 -11.65 4.29 4.90
CA ALA A 311 -11.99 5.62 4.39
C ALA A 311 -12.03 6.69 5.50
N GLU A 312 -12.52 6.33 6.69
CA GLU A 312 -12.50 7.19 7.86
C GLU A 312 -11.07 7.59 8.25
N LEU A 313 -10.18 6.59 8.40
CA LEU A 313 -8.83 6.80 8.91
C LEU A 313 -7.87 7.40 7.87
N GLN A 314 -8.02 7.06 6.59
CA GLN A 314 -7.33 7.78 5.50
C GLN A 314 -7.72 9.26 5.52
N ARG A 315 -9.02 9.57 5.64
CA ARG A 315 -9.47 10.97 5.74
C ARG A 315 -8.92 11.63 7.01
N GLU A 316 -8.89 10.94 8.14
CA GLU A 316 -8.34 11.49 9.38
C GLU A 316 -6.85 11.84 9.21
N LEU A 317 -6.03 10.91 8.71
CA LEU A 317 -4.60 11.16 8.50
C LEU A 317 -4.35 12.26 7.47
N GLU A 318 -5.01 12.20 6.31
CA GLU A 318 -4.77 13.09 5.17
C GLU A 318 -5.36 14.51 5.36
N ARG A 319 -6.46 14.64 6.09
CA ARG A 319 -7.23 15.90 6.19
C ARG A 319 -7.19 16.53 7.56
N TRP A 320 -6.97 15.75 8.63
CA TRP A 320 -6.97 16.24 10.00
C TRP A 320 -5.60 16.16 10.68
N VAL A 321 -4.91 15.03 10.63
CA VAL A 321 -3.62 14.91 11.31
C VAL A 321 -2.57 15.77 10.61
N GLU A 322 -2.31 15.52 9.33
CA GLU A 322 -1.14 16.13 8.67
C GLU A 322 -1.28 17.64 8.41
N PRO A 323 -2.38 18.14 7.81
CA PRO A 323 -2.45 19.57 7.52
C PRO A 323 -2.41 20.41 8.79
N TRP A 324 -3.08 19.97 9.85
CA TRP A 324 -3.15 20.70 11.11
C TRP A 324 -1.89 20.55 11.94
N ALA A 325 -1.21 19.40 11.90
CA ALA A 325 0.12 19.26 12.50
C ALA A 325 1.15 20.17 11.81
N ALA A 326 1.11 20.26 10.47
CA ALA A 326 1.96 21.17 9.71
C ALA A 326 1.67 22.64 10.04
N LEU A 327 0.40 23.03 10.14
CA LEU A 327 0.01 24.38 10.57
C LEU A 327 0.44 24.66 12.01
N ALA A 328 0.17 23.75 12.96
CA ALA A 328 0.59 23.91 14.35
C ALA A 328 2.11 24.04 14.48
N TRP A 329 2.88 23.34 13.63
CA TRP A 329 4.32 23.48 13.55
C TRP A 329 4.77 24.88 13.15
N LEU A 330 4.10 25.50 12.16
CA LEU A 330 4.37 26.90 11.78
C LEU A 330 4.11 27.90 12.93
N TYR A 331 3.25 27.54 13.88
CA TYR A 331 2.95 28.33 15.09
C TYR A 331 3.73 27.87 16.33
N GLY A 332 4.80 27.08 16.14
CA GLY A 332 5.78 26.77 17.19
C GLY A 332 5.56 25.47 17.95
N LYS A 333 4.58 24.63 17.58
CA LYS A 333 4.50 23.24 18.08
C LYS A 333 5.59 22.39 17.40
N GLU A 334 6.06 21.34 18.05
CA GLU A 334 6.89 20.33 17.39
C GLU A 334 6.07 19.53 16.37
N HIS A 335 6.62 19.27 15.18
CA HIS A 335 5.96 18.44 14.17
C HIS A 335 6.07 16.95 14.57
N PRO A 336 4.95 16.22 14.76
CA PRO A 336 4.96 14.84 15.25
C PRO A 336 5.23 13.81 14.13
N GLU A 337 6.33 14.00 13.39
CA GLU A 337 6.69 13.20 12.22
C GLU A 337 6.78 11.69 12.51
N ALA A 338 7.40 11.33 13.63
CA ALA A 338 7.58 9.93 13.99
C ALA A 338 6.24 9.22 14.30
N GLN A 339 5.31 9.94 14.93
CA GLN A 339 3.99 9.46 15.29
C GLN A 339 3.08 9.35 14.06
N ILE A 340 3.13 10.33 13.15
CA ILE A 340 2.43 10.29 11.86
C ILE A 340 2.90 9.09 11.04
N ARG A 341 4.23 8.90 10.96
CA ARG A 341 4.83 7.73 10.29
C ARG A 341 4.39 6.41 10.89
N TYR A 342 4.33 6.32 12.22
CA TYR A 342 3.82 5.14 12.91
C TYR A 342 2.35 4.85 12.55
N ALA A 343 1.48 5.86 12.59
CA ALA A 343 0.07 5.72 12.23
C ALA A 343 -0.11 5.25 10.78
N TRP A 344 0.62 5.84 9.83
CA TRP A 344 0.55 5.42 8.44
C TRP A 344 1.06 4.01 8.19
N LYS A 345 2.21 3.63 8.76
CA LYS A 345 2.73 2.27 8.60
C LYS A 345 1.75 1.24 9.14
N LEU A 346 1.12 1.52 10.28
CA LEU A 346 0.11 0.67 10.87
C LEU A 346 -1.17 0.60 10.02
N LEU A 347 -1.58 1.70 9.39
CA LEU A 347 -2.69 1.71 8.44
C LEU A 347 -2.36 0.88 7.18
N LEU A 348 -1.15 1.03 6.63
CA LEU A 348 -0.68 0.30 5.46
C LEU A 348 -0.58 -1.21 5.68
N GLU A 349 -0.38 -1.68 6.93
CA GLU A 349 -0.44 -3.11 7.24
C GLU A 349 -1.81 -3.74 6.89
N ASN A 350 -2.89 -2.93 6.90
CA ASN A 350 -4.23 -3.35 6.47
C ASN A 350 -4.47 -3.18 4.96
N HIS A 351 -3.51 -2.62 4.22
CA HIS A 351 -3.65 -2.28 2.80
C HIS A 351 -3.16 -3.37 1.86
N THR A 352 -2.68 -4.51 2.38
CA THR A 352 -2.46 -5.70 1.54
C THR A 352 -3.74 -6.03 0.77
N HIS A 353 -3.64 -6.41 -0.49
CA HIS A 353 -4.81 -6.63 -1.34
C HIS A 353 -5.80 -7.61 -0.70
N ASP A 354 -5.35 -8.77 -0.21
CA ASP A 354 -6.22 -9.74 0.48
C ASP A 354 -6.85 -9.25 1.79
N GLY A 355 -6.17 -8.34 2.49
CA GLY A 355 -6.68 -7.69 3.69
C GLY A 355 -7.79 -6.71 3.33
N ILE A 356 -7.45 -5.65 2.59
CA ILE A 356 -8.41 -4.58 2.30
C ILE A 356 -9.56 -5.03 1.41
N CYS A 357 -9.35 -6.01 0.52
CA CYS A 357 -10.40 -6.60 -0.31
C CYS A 357 -11.44 -7.39 0.50
N GLY A 358 -11.15 -7.75 1.75
CA GLY A 358 -12.10 -8.45 2.60
C GLY A 358 -12.26 -9.94 2.25
N CYS A 359 -11.29 -10.52 1.52
CA CYS A 359 -11.33 -11.88 0.95
C CYS A 359 -10.51 -12.92 1.74
N SER A 360 -10.15 -12.60 2.98
CA SER A 360 -9.46 -13.49 3.93
C SER A 360 -10.41 -14.21 4.91
N VAL A 361 -9.86 -15.04 5.80
CA VAL A 361 -10.62 -15.66 6.91
C VAL A 361 -10.99 -14.63 7.99
N ASP A 362 -11.98 -14.94 8.84
CA ASP A 362 -12.48 -14.00 9.86
C ASP A 362 -11.38 -13.49 10.81
N ALA A 363 -10.51 -14.38 11.28
CA ALA A 363 -9.42 -14.03 12.19
C ALA A 363 -8.48 -12.94 11.63
N VAL A 364 -8.30 -12.89 10.31
CA VAL A 364 -7.50 -11.85 9.65
C VAL A 364 -8.20 -10.49 9.80
N HIS A 365 -9.49 -10.43 9.52
CA HIS A 365 -10.24 -9.19 9.57
C HIS A 365 -10.51 -8.69 11.00
N ASP A 366 -10.59 -9.58 11.99
CA ASP A 366 -10.61 -9.21 13.40
C ASP A 366 -9.30 -8.52 13.82
N GLU A 367 -8.16 -9.03 13.36
CA GLU A 367 -6.85 -8.41 13.59
C GLU A 367 -6.73 -7.05 12.88
N MET A 368 -7.22 -6.95 11.64
CA MET A 368 -7.26 -5.68 10.91
C MET A 368 -8.05 -4.60 11.66
N MET A 369 -9.20 -4.94 12.25
CA MET A 369 -9.97 -3.99 13.06
C MET A 369 -9.19 -3.51 14.27
N THR A 370 -8.39 -4.38 14.90
CA THR A 370 -7.47 -3.97 15.96
C THR A 370 -6.42 -2.99 15.47
N ARG A 371 -5.86 -3.18 14.26
CA ARG A 371 -4.92 -2.22 13.66
C ARG A 371 -5.60 -0.88 13.36
N PHE A 372 -6.81 -0.88 12.80
CA PHE A 372 -7.59 0.34 12.59
C PHE A 372 -7.87 1.09 13.90
N ASP A 373 -8.23 0.40 14.97
CA ASP A 373 -8.48 1.03 16.28
C ASP A 373 -7.22 1.67 16.86
N ARG A 374 -6.05 1.04 16.67
CA ARG A 374 -4.77 1.65 17.04
C ARG A 374 -4.46 2.90 16.21
N VAL A 375 -4.71 2.88 14.91
CA VAL A 375 -4.54 4.07 14.05
C VAL A 375 -5.47 5.19 14.52
N ARG A 376 -6.73 4.88 14.85
CA ARG A 376 -7.70 5.86 15.37
C ARG A 376 -7.20 6.50 16.67
N GLN A 377 -6.75 5.69 17.63
CA GLN A 377 -6.21 6.18 18.90
C GLN A 377 -5.03 7.14 18.72
N VAL A 378 -4.12 6.84 17.78
CA VAL A 378 -2.99 7.74 17.47
C VAL A 378 -3.49 9.01 16.80
N ALA A 379 -4.34 8.87 15.78
CA ALA A 379 -4.84 9.99 14.99
C ALA A 379 -5.62 10.99 15.86
N ASP A 380 -6.51 10.52 16.74
CA ASP A 380 -7.30 11.33 17.67
C ASP A 380 -6.40 12.21 18.57
N VAL A 381 -5.28 11.65 19.05
CA VAL A 381 -4.31 12.39 19.86
C VAL A 381 -3.59 13.44 19.00
N LEU A 382 -3.12 13.06 17.82
CA LEU A 382 -2.34 13.96 16.96
C LEU A 382 -3.17 15.14 16.44
N SER A 383 -4.38 14.89 15.93
CA SER A 383 -5.27 15.95 15.46
C SER A 383 -5.74 16.81 16.63
N GLY A 384 -6.12 16.21 17.76
CA GLY A 384 -6.53 16.93 18.97
C GLY A 384 -5.44 17.87 19.50
N GLU A 385 -4.19 17.40 19.61
CA GLU A 385 -3.08 18.23 20.07
C GLU A 385 -2.71 19.36 19.09
N ALA A 386 -2.77 19.09 17.79
CA ALA A 386 -2.49 20.10 16.77
C ALA A 386 -3.54 21.22 16.81
N LEU A 387 -4.82 20.85 16.86
CA LEU A 387 -5.93 21.80 16.96
C LEU A 387 -5.87 22.58 18.28
N ALA A 388 -5.60 21.93 19.41
CA ALA A 388 -5.48 22.61 20.71
C ALA A 388 -4.36 23.66 20.71
N ALA A 389 -3.20 23.36 20.09
CA ALA A 389 -2.10 24.32 19.97
C ALA A 389 -2.48 25.53 19.12
N LEU A 390 -3.25 25.33 18.05
CA LEU A 390 -3.75 26.43 17.20
C LEU A 390 -4.84 27.24 17.90
N VAL A 391 -5.77 26.60 18.61
CA VAL A 391 -6.80 27.29 19.41
C VAL A 391 -6.16 28.20 20.46
N ALA A 392 -5.05 27.77 21.08
CA ALA A 392 -4.32 28.59 22.05
C ALA A 392 -3.71 29.89 21.46
N GLN A 393 -3.62 29.99 20.13
CA GLN A 393 -3.17 31.20 19.42
C GLN A 393 -4.33 32.12 19.01
N VAL A 394 -5.59 31.70 19.16
CA VAL A 394 -6.75 32.50 18.81
C VAL A 394 -7.01 33.54 19.90
N ASP A 395 -6.95 34.82 19.52
CA ASP A 395 -7.29 35.92 20.44
C ASP A 395 -8.78 35.87 20.81
N THR A 396 -9.03 35.62 22.10
CA THR A 396 -10.36 35.54 22.70
C THR A 396 -10.54 36.58 23.81
N ALA A 397 -9.64 37.56 23.93
CA ALA A 397 -9.65 38.53 25.03
C ALA A 397 -10.96 39.33 25.12
N ASP A 398 -11.53 39.70 23.97
CA ASP A 398 -12.77 40.48 23.89
C ASP A 398 -14.02 39.73 24.36
N VAL A 399 -13.94 38.38 24.45
CA VAL A 399 -15.04 37.49 24.82
C VAL A 399 -14.76 36.66 26.08
N ALA A 400 -13.57 36.78 26.68
CA ALA A 400 -13.13 35.96 27.81
C ALA A 400 -14.08 35.97 29.03
N ASN A 401 -14.86 37.04 29.22
CA ASN A 401 -15.85 37.18 30.29
C ASN A 401 -17.30 37.25 29.79
N LYS A 402 -17.55 36.95 28.50
CA LYS A 402 -18.85 37.13 27.86
C LYS A 402 -19.54 35.82 27.46
N GLY A 403 -18.82 34.70 27.45
CA GLY A 403 -19.36 33.41 27.04
C GLY A 403 -18.26 32.38 26.78
N VAL A 404 -18.63 31.28 26.13
CA VAL A 404 -17.71 30.20 25.77
C VAL A 404 -17.26 30.37 24.32
N PRO A 405 -15.97 30.65 24.05
CA PRO A 405 -15.46 30.72 22.68
C PRO A 405 -15.41 29.31 22.06
N LEU A 406 -15.89 29.20 20.82
CA LEU A 406 -15.89 28.00 20.01
C LEU A 406 -15.10 28.27 18.73
N VAL A 407 -14.20 27.35 18.36
CA VAL A 407 -13.43 27.43 17.12
C VAL A 407 -13.83 26.25 16.22
N VAL A 408 -14.33 26.55 15.03
CA VAL A 408 -14.74 25.55 14.04
C VAL A 408 -13.72 25.52 12.92
N PHE A 409 -13.06 24.38 12.74
CA PHE A 409 -12.03 24.17 11.72
C PHE A 409 -12.60 23.51 10.46
N ASN A 410 -12.05 23.84 9.30
CA ASN A 410 -12.39 23.24 8.01
C ASN A 410 -11.16 22.56 7.38
N PRO A 411 -11.12 21.21 7.33
CA PRO A 411 -9.98 20.47 6.81
C PRO A 411 -9.94 20.39 5.27
N LEU A 412 -10.89 21.02 4.57
CA LEU A 412 -10.99 20.95 3.11
C LEU A 412 -10.23 22.10 2.44
N GLY A 413 -9.77 21.86 1.20
CA GLY A 413 -9.10 22.86 0.35
C GLY A 413 -10.03 23.92 -0.26
N TRP A 414 -11.29 23.99 0.16
CA TRP A 414 -12.27 24.99 -0.27
C TRP A 414 -13.14 25.43 0.91
N ALA A 415 -13.70 26.64 0.82
CA ALA A 415 -14.59 27.17 1.85
C ALA A 415 -15.89 26.35 1.94
N ARG A 416 -16.42 26.19 3.15
CA ARG A 416 -17.61 25.38 3.40
C ARG A 416 -18.54 26.03 4.44
N ALA A 417 -19.83 25.75 4.27
CA ALA A 417 -20.84 25.93 5.29
C ALA A 417 -21.42 24.56 5.71
N GLY A 418 -21.86 24.42 6.95
CA GLY A 418 -22.43 23.17 7.43
C GLY A 418 -22.99 23.25 8.84
N TRP A 419 -23.82 22.27 9.18
CA TRP A 419 -24.23 22.04 10.57
C TRP A 419 -23.08 21.44 11.34
N VAL A 420 -22.83 22.00 12.52
CA VAL A 420 -21.79 21.59 13.46
C VAL A 420 -22.47 21.16 14.75
N GLN A 421 -21.97 20.09 15.34
CA GLN A 421 -22.31 19.68 16.70
C GLN A 421 -21.09 19.92 17.58
N ALA A 422 -21.23 20.75 18.61
CA ALA A 422 -20.19 21.07 19.56
C ALA A 422 -20.59 20.61 20.97
N THR A 423 -19.63 20.10 21.73
CA THR A 423 -19.82 19.75 23.14
C THR A 423 -19.13 20.78 24.01
N VAL A 424 -19.88 21.37 24.95
CA VAL A 424 -19.40 22.39 25.88
C VAL A 424 -19.58 21.87 27.31
N ASP A 425 -18.48 21.81 28.05
CA ASP A 425 -18.47 21.39 29.46
C ASP A 425 -18.19 22.61 30.35
N LEU A 426 -19.15 22.96 31.21
CA LEU A 426 -19.07 24.09 32.14
C LEU A 426 -18.94 23.62 33.59
N ASP A 427 -18.29 24.41 34.43
CA ASP A 427 -18.12 24.08 35.85
C ASP A 427 -19.44 24.16 36.64
N ASP A 428 -20.39 24.99 36.18
CA ASP A 428 -21.71 25.19 36.78
C ASP A 428 -22.85 25.06 35.77
N GLU A 429 -24.07 24.82 36.26
CA GLU A 429 -25.29 24.87 35.46
C GLU A 429 -25.64 26.32 35.10
N VAL A 430 -26.03 26.54 33.84
CA VAL A 430 -26.40 27.86 33.33
C VAL A 430 -27.88 27.95 32.98
N ALA A 431 -28.46 29.14 33.15
CA ALA A 431 -29.81 29.43 32.69
C ALA A 431 -29.79 29.64 31.18
N LEU A 432 -30.21 28.63 30.40
CA LEU A 432 -30.15 28.66 28.94
C LEU A 432 -30.85 29.86 28.29
N ALA A 433 -31.84 30.47 28.97
CA ALA A 433 -32.52 31.68 28.52
C ALA A 433 -31.59 32.90 28.43
N ASP A 434 -30.47 32.90 29.17
CA ASP A 434 -29.49 33.97 29.22
C ASP A 434 -28.36 33.78 28.20
N TYR A 435 -28.34 32.65 27.48
CA TYR A 435 -27.28 32.29 26.53
C TYR A 435 -27.77 32.41 25.08
N ALA A 436 -26.86 32.83 24.20
CA ALA A 436 -27.12 32.93 22.77
C ALA A 436 -25.80 32.79 21.99
N LEU A 437 -25.85 32.11 20.85
CA LEU A 437 -24.67 31.95 20.01
C LEU A 437 -24.48 33.18 19.11
N PHE A 438 -23.25 33.67 19.01
CA PHE A 438 -22.84 34.74 18.12
C PHE A 438 -21.63 34.33 17.28
N ASP A 439 -21.53 34.86 16.06
CA ASP A 439 -20.31 34.79 15.26
C ASP A 439 -19.28 35.86 15.65
N ALA A 440 -18.11 35.83 15.03
CA ALA A 440 -17.04 36.81 15.23
C ALA A 440 -17.45 38.26 14.89
N ALA A 441 -18.49 38.47 14.08
CA ALA A 441 -19.01 39.80 13.75
C ALA A 441 -20.06 40.30 14.75
N GLY A 442 -20.41 39.49 15.75
CA GLY A 442 -21.46 39.80 16.73
C GLY A 442 -22.88 39.52 16.22
N THR A 443 -23.02 38.78 15.12
CA THR A 443 -24.32 38.38 14.59
C THR A 443 -24.85 37.20 15.40
N ARG A 444 -26.07 37.34 15.92
CA ARG A 444 -26.75 36.25 16.64
C ARG A 444 -27.15 35.13 15.68
N LEU A 445 -26.81 33.89 16.04
CA LEU A 445 -27.11 32.70 15.27
C LEU A 445 -28.20 31.84 15.94
N ALA A 446 -28.91 31.08 15.11
CA ALA A 446 -29.78 30.03 15.60
C ALA A 446 -28.94 28.85 16.13
N VAL A 447 -29.25 28.40 17.34
CA VAL A 447 -28.59 27.28 18.00
C VAL A 447 -29.64 26.42 18.69
N SER A 448 -29.52 25.10 18.55
CA SER A 448 -30.22 24.13 19.39
C SER A 448 -29.28 23.72 20.51
N VAL A 449 -29.76 23.74 21.75
CA VAL A 449 -28.97 23.34 22.92
C VAL A 449 -29.68 22.19 23.63
N GLU A 450 -28.98 21.08 23.79
CA GLU A 450 -29.40 19.95 24.60
C GLU A 450 -28.55 19.91 25.88
N ASP A 451 -29.21 19.94 27.03
CA ASP A 451 -28.56 19.75 28.33
C ASP A 451 -28.44 18.25 28.63
N GLN A 452 -27.21 17.75 28.69
CA GLN A 452 -26.92 16.34 28.93
C GLN A 452 -26.67 16.01 30.41
N GLY A 453 -26.85 16.99 31.30
CA GLY A 453 -26.69 16.79 32.73
C GLY A 453 -25.24 16.88 33.21
N TRP A 454 -25.03 16.42 34.45
CA TRP A 454 -23.71 16.37 35.07
C TRP A 454 -22.95 15.13 34.59
N ILE A 455 -21.70 15.34 34.19
CA ILE A 455 -20.78 14.29 33.77
C ILE A 455 -19.51 14.34 34.62
N ASP A 456 -18.93 13.17 34.87
CA ASP A 456 -17.62 13.03 35.50
C ASP A 456 -16.57 12.77 34.43
N GLY A 457 -15.41 13.40 34.56
CA GLY A 457 -14.32 13.28 33.61
C GLY A 457 -12.96 13.57 34.24
N PHE A 458 -11.93 13.56 33.41
CA PHE A 458 -10.59 13.93 33.84
C PHE A 458 -9.81 14.58 32.71
N THR A 459 -8.83 15.37 33.09
CA THR A 459 -7.82 15.92 32.19
C THR A 459 -6.45 15.38 32.62
N LEU A 460 -5.58 15.12 31.65
CA LEU A 460 -4.20 14.70 31.88
C LEU A 460 -3.26 15.84 31.47
N PRO A 461 -2.89 16.75 32.39
CA PRO A 461 -1.90 17.76 32.11
C PRO A 461 -0.54 17.12 31.81
N PRO A 462 0.28 17.71 30.93
CA PRO A 462 1.59 17.17 30.58
C PRO A 462 2.60 17.25 31.74
N ASP A 463 2.36 18.09 32.74
CA ASP A 463 3.31 18.48 33.79
C ASP A 463 2.86 18.12 35.22
N ARG A 464 1.71 17.46 35.41
CA ARG A 464 1.19 17.10 36.74
C ARG A 464 0.21 15.92 36.70
N PHE A 465 -0.18 15.45 37.89
CA PHE A 465 -1.13 14.34 38.05
C PHE A 465 -2.51 14.66 37.47
N ARG A 466 -3.26 13.60 37.11
CA ARG A 466 -4.61 13.71 36.56
C ARG A 466 -5.50 14.61 37.41
N VAL A 467 -6.27 15.46 36.74
CA VAL A 467 -7.26 16.34 37.38
C VAL A 467 -8.64 15.78 37.07
N VAL A 468 -9.33 15.29 38.11
CA VAL A 468 -10.72 14.82 37.99
C VAL A 468 -11.64 16.02 38.14
N TRP A 469 -12.69 16.07 37.35
CA TRP A 469 -13.69 17.13 37.37
C TRP A 469 -15.09 16.55 37.20
N ARG A 470 -16.07 17.30 37.68
CA ARG A 470 -17.50 17.08 37.43
C ARG A 470 -18.05 18.36 36.80
N ARG A 471 -18.60 18.26 35.60
CA ARG A 471 -19.04 19.41 34.79
C ARG A 471 -20.43 19.21 34.24
N ARG A 472 -21.13 20.31 33.98
CA ARG A 472 -22.41 20.30 33.26
C ARG A 472 -22.13 20.31 31.76
N ARG A 473 -22.65 19.32 31.04
CA ARG A 473 -22.44 19.17 29.59
C ARG A 473 -23.62 19.69 28.80
N TYR A 474 -23.32 20.51 27.80
CA TYR A 474 -24.27 20.97 26.81
C TYR A 474 -23.82 20.53 25.41
N GLN A 475 -24.76 20.01 24.62
CA GLN A 475 -24.55 19.74 23.21
C GLN A 475 -25.23 20.85 22.40
N LEU A 476 -24.43 21.59 21.65
CA LEU A 476 -24.88 22.67 20.78
C LEU A 476 -24.92 22.17 19.35
N GLN A 477 -25.99 22.50 18.61
CA GLN A 477 -26.08 22.32 17.18
C GLN A 477 -26.39 23.65 16.50
N PHE A 478 -25.52 24.08 15.60
CA PHE A 478 -25.66 25.34 14.87
C PHE A 478 -25.06 25.23 13.48
N ARG A 479 -25.40 26.18 12.61
CA ARG A 479 -24.81 26.26 11.27
C ARG A 479 -23.61 27.19 11.30
N ALA A 480 -22.43 26.68 10.97
CA ALA A 480 -21.25 27.47 10.72
C ALA A 480 -21.22 27.84 9.22
N ASP A 481 -21.43 29.11 8.91
CA ASP A 481 -21.35 29.62 7.55
C ASP A 481 -19.95 30.17 7.24
N HIS A 482 -19.51 30.02 5.99
CA HIS A 482 -18.27 30.61 5.47
C HIS A 482 -16.96 30.24 6.20
N VAL A 483 -16.79 28.98 6.62
CA VAL A 483 -15.50 28.54 7.17
C VAL A 483 -14.48 28.42 6.02
N PRO A 484 -13.35 29.17 6.04
CA PRO A 484 -12.40 29.21 4.93
C PRO A 484 -11.70 27.87 4.69
N ALA A 485 -11.14 27.67 3.49
CA ALA A 485 -10.34 26.50 3.16
C ALA A 485 -9.13 26.37 4.11
N LEU A 486 -8.89 25.17 4.66
CA LEU A 486 -7.81 24.91 5.63
C LEU A 486 -7.69 25.99 6.71
N GLY A 487 -8.84 26.46 7.20
CA GLY A 487 -8.92 27.57 8.15
C GLY A 487 -10.03 27.36 9.18
N TYR A 488 -10.32 28.40 9.94
CA TYR A 488 -11.31 28.34 11.02
C TYR A 488 -12.25 29.53 11.03
N ALA A 489 -13.37 29.37 11.73
CA ALA A 489 -14.28 30.44 12.11
C ALA A 489 -14.52 30.37 13.63
N THR A 490 -14.71 31.53 14.26
CA THR A 490 -14.91 31.63 15.71
C THR A 490 -16.34 32.05 16.03
N PHE A 491 -16.86 31.48 17.10
CA PHE A 491 -18.18 31.74 17.65
C PHE A 491 -18.07 31.92 19.17
N VAL A 492 -19.06 32.54 19.79
CA VAL A 492 -19.18 32.64 21.25
C VAL A 492 -20.59 32.28 21.67
N TRP A 493 -20.73 31.36 22.63
CA TRP A 493 -22.03 30.96 23.19
C TRP A 493 -22.27 31.57 24.57
#